data_AF-A0AA38G4V5-F1
#
_entry.id   AF-A0AA38G4V5-F1
#
_cell.length_a   1.000
_cell.length_b   1.000
_cell.length_c   1.000
_cell.angle_alpha   90.00
_cell.angle_beta   90.00
_cell.angle_gamma   90.00
#
_symmetry.space_group_name_H-M   'P 1'
#
loop_
_entity.id
_entity.type
_entity.pdbx_description
1 polymer ?
#
loop_
_entity_poly.entity_id
_entity_poly.type
_entity_poly.pdbx_seq_one_letter_code
_entity_poly.pdbx_strand_id
1 'polypeptide(L)'
;DVDHTCETLELFDPSTMTKVVGNIMVSYSAEDPADMERSFVLRLLAIVDYNEDGKLSLQEFSDLIRAFGNKVPSRKIEDIFKQADLNGDGVVNAEELVNLLTSHVGKEFLITRCPVCGEMLGVSNRYNDMIHVSLCFDEGTGNQIMTGGFLTEKQASYGWMFKLSEWSHISTYDVGLRSGSTASHILVFDRRTKRLVEEVIERKIVMSLRAIYQSKLGLTLIDKGTKDLLQNISKKQGEHMSTRDSAKDIPRFINFFEDRINVDEFKHPIEHFKTFNEFFVRELKPGCRPVAYEDNDYVAVCGADSRLMAFQSQDDSKRFWIKGQKFSVRGLLGDAMYSHFFDEGALVIFRLAPQDYHRFHMPVSGVIGKFTEIPGHLYTVNPIAVNSKYCNVFTENKRVVCIISSEEFGKMAFVAIGATMVGSITFTKCEGDILKKGDELGYFSFGGSTVVCVFEKDAIDLDEDLLLNSEKSLETLVSVGMSLGISKTMSKEQAANTRRPGRRDSVVGLDNEVAEREIRATTSANVINRQIDLPKE
;
A
#
# COMPACT_ATOMS: atom_id res chain seq x y z
N ASP A 1 -23.08 37.94 -1.87
CA ASP A 1 -24.03 36.82 -2.00
C ASP A 1 -23.60 35.93 -3.15
N VAL A 2 -22.85 34.87 -2.82
CA VAL A 2 -22.45 33.84 -3.79
C VAL A 2 -23.50 32.74 -3.66
N ASP A 3 -24.46 32.74 -4.57
CA ASP A 3 -25.52 31.74 -4.62
C ASP A 3 -24.91 30.34 -4.80
N HIS A 4 -25.10 29.49 -3.79
CA HIS A 4 -24.84 28.05 -3.86
C HIS A 4 -25.90 27.40 -4.76
N THR A 5 -25.69 27.43 -6.07
CA THR A 5 -26.54 26.69 -6.99
C THR A 5 -26.13 25.22 -6.95
N CYS A 6 -27.04 24.42 -6.41
CA CYS A 6 -26.93 22.98 -6.32
C CYS A 6 -27.87 22.39 -7.37
N GLU A 7 -27.32 21.71 -8.38
CA GLU A 7 -28.08 21.05 -9.42
C GLU A 7 -28.10 19.54 -9.15
N THR A 8 -29.29 18.94 -9.16
CA THR A 8 -29.44 17.49 -9.02
C THR A 8 -29.74 16.90 -10.38
N LEU A 9 -28.85 16.05 -10.87
CA LEU A 9 -28.96 15.35 -12.15
C LEU A 9 -29.43 13.91 -11.91
N GLU A 10 -30.48 13.51 -12.61
CA GLU A 10 -30.96 12.12 -12.59
C GLU A 10 -30.01 11.23 -13.41
N LEU A 11 -29.58 10.12 -12.81
CA LEU A 11 -28.83 9.07 -13.49
C LEU A 11 -29.79 8.09 -14.13
N PHE A 12 -29.68 7.91 -15.44
CA PHE A 12 -30.51 6.97 -16.19
C PHE A 12 -29.80 5.62 -16.39
N ASP A 13 -30.58 4.54 -16.36
CA ASP A 13 -30.13 3.20 -16.73
C ASP A 13 -29.68 3.22 -18.21
N PRO A 14 -28.41 2.93 -18.53
CA PRO A 14 -27.89 3.02 -19.89
C PRO A 14 -28.55 2.01 -20.85
N SER A 15 -29.22 0.97 -20.34
CA SER A 15 -29.92 -0.01 -21.16
C SER A 15 -31.33 0.44 -21.62
N THR A 16 -31.94 1.39 -20.90
CA THR A 16 -33.33 1.82 -21.17
C THR A 16 -33.49 3.32 -21.36
N MET A 17 -32.50 4.14 -20.94
CA MET A 17 -32.44 5.61 -21.02
C MET A 17 -33.68 6.37 -20.51
N THR A 18 -34.59 5.67 -19.83
CA THR A 18 -35.88 6.18 -19.35
C THR A 18 -36.10 5.86 -17.87
N LYS A 19 -35.34 4.93 -17.32
CA LYS A 19 -35.41 4.53 -15.92
C LYS A 19 -34.33 5.25 -15.12
N VAL A 20 -34.72 6.08 -14.17
CA VAL A 20 -33.79 6.70 -13.21
C VAL A 20 -33.29 5.64 -12.22
N VAL A 21 -31.97 5.52 -12.05
CA VAL A 21 -31.28 4.56 -11.17
C VAL A 21 -30.56 5.23 -10.01
N GLY A 22 -30.50 6.56 -9.99
CA GLY A 22 -29.89 7.34 -8.92
C GLY A 22 -29.91 8.82 -9.25
N ASN A 23 -29.36 9.65 -8.35
CA ASN A 23 -29.19 11.07 -8.55
C ASN A 23 -27.74 11.46 -8.25
N ILE A 24 -27.17 12.36 -9.04
CA ILE A 24 -25.91 13.04 -8.74
C ILE A 24 -26.24 14.47 -8.37
N MET A 25 -25.69 14.93 -7.26
CA MET A 25 -25.76 16.31 -6.84
C MET A 25 -24.46 17.01 -7.23
N VAL A 26 -24.56 18.04 -8.06
CA VAL A 26 -23.43 18.86 -8.50
C VAL A 26 -23.60 20.25 -7.90
N SER A 27 -22.62 20.66 -7.10
CA SER A 27 -22.51 22.03 -6.62
C SER A 27 -21.20 22.62 -7.12
N TYR A 28 -21.21 23.88 -7.52
CA TYR A 28 -19.97 24.62 -7.75
C TYR A 28 -19.80 25.69 -6.67
N SER A 29 -18.55 25.88 -6.24
CA SER A 29 -18.13 27.00 -5.41
C SER A 29 -17.06 27.75 -6.17
N ALA A 30 -17.30 29.03 -6.45
CA ALA A 30 -16.28 29.91 -6.97
C ALA A 30 -15.50 30.51 -5.79
N GLU A 31 -14.26 30.10 -5.62
CA GLU A 31 -13.34 30.70 -4.64
C GLU A 31 -12.56 31.85 -5.30
N ASP A 32 -12.28 32.90 -4.53
CA ASP A 32 -11.34 33.94 -4.97
C ASP A 32 -9.95 33.29 -5.19
N PRO A 33 -9.26 33.58 -6.32
CA PRO A 33 -7.92 33.06 -6.56
C PRO A 33 -6.93 33.26 -5.42
N ALA A 34 -7.01 34.37 -4.68
CA ALA A 34 -6.14 34.64 -3.54
C ALA A 34 -6.44 33.72 -2.34
N ASP A 35 -7.70 33.35 -2.14
CA ASP A 35 -8.11 32.45 -1.06
C ASP A 35 -7.76 30.99 -1.39
N MET A 36 -7.88 30.59 -2.66
CA MET A 36 -7.38 29.29 -3.15
C MET A 36 -5.86 29.17 -2.94
N GLU A 37 -5.09 30.22 -3.24
CA GLU A 37 -3.63 30.24 -3.02
C GLU A 37 -3.27 30.13 -1.53
N ARG A 38 -3.96 30.86 -0.65
CA ARG A 38 -3.75 30.74 0.81
C ARG A 38 -4.12 29.36 1.33
N SER A 39 -5.28 28.85 0.92
CA SER A 39 -5.79 27.52 1.29
C SER A 39 -4.79 26.42 0.87
N PHE A 40 -4.22 26.54 -0.33
CA PHE A 40 -3.16 25.67 -0.82
C PHE A 40 -1.90 25.74 0.05
N VAL A 41 -1.42 26.93 0.40
CA VAL A 41 -0.22 27.10 1.23
C VAL A 41 -0.40 26.58 2.64
N LEU A 42 -1.57 26.81 3.25
CA LEU A 42 -1.88 26.27 4.58
C LEU A 42 -1.86 24.73 4.57
N ARG A 43 -2.35 24.10 3.50
CA ARG A 43 -2.24 22.65 3.31
C ARG A 43 -0.77 22.21 3.19
N LEU A 44 0.05 22.93 2.43
CA LEU A 44 1.48 22.62 2.32
C LEU A 44 2.20 22.72 3.65
N LEU A 45 1.93 23.77 4.43
CA LEU A 45 2.48 23.94 5.77
C LEU A 45 2.10 22.75 6.66
N ALA A 46 0.83 22.38 6.72
CA ALA A 46 0.36 21.25 7.53
C ALA A 46 1.04 19.90 7.20
N ILE A 47 1.66 19.76 6.02
CA ILE A 47 2.36 18.54 5.61
C ILE A 47 3.82 18.52 6.05
N VAL A 48 4.48 19.68 6.20
CA VAL A 48 5.93 19.73 6.45
C VAL A 48 6.32 20.48 7.72
N ASP A 49 5.39 21.19 8.35
CA ASP A 49 5.52 21.74 9.70
C ASP A 49 5.46 20.57 10.71
N TYR A 50 6.64 20.04 11.03
CA TYR A 50 6.74 18.82 11.84
C TYR A 50 6.61 19.11 13.34
N ASN A 51 6.87 20.34 13.75
CA ASN A 51 6.78 20.78 15.14
C ASN A 51 5.46 21.51 15.44
N GLU A 52 4.57 21.64 14.45
CA GLU A 52 3.23 22.25 14.53
C GLU A 52 3.27 23.70 15.05
N ASP A 53 4.33 24.44 14.68
CA ASP A 53 4.52 25.82 15.12
C ASP A 53 3.93 26.87 14.15
N GLY A 54 3.36 26.40 13.03
CA GLY A 54 2.75 27.22 11.98
C GLY A 54 3.75 27.86 11.03
N LYS A 55 5.04 27.50 11.10
CA LYS A 55 6.13 28.06 10.31
C LYS A 55 7.05 26.95 9.79
N LEU A 56 7.91 27.28 8.81
CA LEU A 56 8.90 26.35 8.28
C LEU A 56 10.31 26.77 8.66
N SER A 57 11.00 25.89 9.38
CA SER A 57 12.46 25.95 9.48
C SER A 57 13.13 25.67 8.14
N LEU A 58 14.40 26.06 7.98
CA LEU A 58 15.20 25.75 6.79
C LEU A 58 15.19 24.25 6.45
N GLN A 59 15.13 23.39 7.47
CA GLN A 59 15.10 21.95 7.29
C GLN A 59 13.76 21.47 6.71
N GLU A 60 12.65 21.97 7.24
CA GLU A 60 11.29 21.63 6.76
C GLU A 60 11.05 22.18 5.36
N PHE A 61 11.51 23.41 5.11
CA PHE A 61 11.48 24.03 3.79
C PHE A 61 12.30 23.22 2.75
N SER A 62 13.49 22.76 3.13
CA SER A 62 14.32 21.92 2.26
C SER A 62 13.64 20.58 1.93
N ASP A 63 12.96 19.99 2.90
CA ASP A 63 12.21 18.75 2.72
C ASP A 63 11.00 18.98 1.79
N LEU A 64 10.29 20.10 1.95
CA LEU A 64 9.19 20.53 1.06
C LEU A 64 9.66 20.64 -0.40
N ILE A 65 10.75 21.37 -0.66
CA ILE A 65 11.29 21.57 -2.02
C ILE A 65 11.72 20.24 -2.67
N ARG A 66 12.25 19.30 -1.89
CA ARG A 66 12.64 17.96 -2.37
C ARG A 66 11.44 17.07 -2.67
N ALA A 67 10.39 17.13 -1.84
CA ALA A 67 9.16 16.36 -2.02
C ALA A 67 8.49 16.62 -3.37
N PHE A 68 8.61 17.85 -3.88
CA PHE A 68 8.09 18.24 -5.19
C PHE A 68 8.95 17.83 -6.39
N GLY A 69 9.88 16.90 -6.20
CA GLY A 69 10.65 16.27 -7.27
C GLY A 69 11.81 17.11 -7.81
N ASN A 70 12.13 18.24 -7.16
CA ASN A 70 13.22 19.09 -7.62
C ASN A 70 14.57 18.55 -7.17
N LYS A 71 15.46 18.27 -8.13
CA LYS A 71 16.86 17.94 -7.86
C LYS A 71 17.68 19.23 -7.69
N VAL A 72 17.38 19.97 -6.62
CA VAL A 72 18.03 21.25 -6.34
C VAL A 72 19.19 21.04 -5.37
N PRO A 73 20.43 21.48 -5.68
CA PRO A 73 21.55 21.43 -4.75
C PRO A 73 21.26 22.22 -3.46
N SER A 74 21.72 21.75 -2.29
CA SER A 74 21.43 22.38 -0.99
C SER A 74 21.71 23.88 -0.93
N ARG A 75 22.78 24.35 -1.60
CA ARG A 75 23.12 25.79 -1.68
C ARG A 75 22.01 26.63 -2.31
N LYS A 76 21.38 26.12 -3.38
CA LYS A 76 20.28 26.81 -4.05
C LYS A 76 18.99 26.78 -3.23
N ILE A 77 18.79 25.76 -2.38
CA ILE A 77 17.67 25.72 -1.43
C ILE A 77 17.83 26.79 -0.36
N GLU A 78 19.03 26.96 0.20
CA GLU A 78 19.32 28.02 1.17
C GLU A 78 19.11 29.42 0.57
N ASP A 79 19.49 29.62 -0.69
CA ASP A 79 19.25 30.89 -1.39
C ASP A 79 17.76 31.17 -1.62
N ILE A 80 16.95 30.14 -1.91
CA ILE A 80 15.50 30.26 -2.04
C ILE A 80 14.86 30.52 -0.67
N PHE A 81 15.32 29.83 0.38
CA PHE A 81 14.84 30.04 1.74
C PHE A 81 15.06 31.48 2.20
N LYS A 82 16.25 32.05 1.95
CA LYS A 82 16.55 33.46 2.24
C LYS A 82 15.72 34.45 1.42
N GLN A 83 15.24 34.06 0.25
CA GLN A 83 14.32 34.88 -0.55
C GLN A 83 12.89 34.81 -0.02
N ALA A 84 12.52 33.67 0.57
CA ALA A 84 11.21 33.44 1.17
C ALA A 84 11.07 34.13 2.53
N ASP A 85 12.12 34.08 3.37
CA ASP A 85 12.18 34.75 4.67
C ASP A 85 12.36 36.27 4.49
N LEU A 86 11.24 36.97 4.25
CA LEU A 86 11.21 38.41 3.99
C LEU A 86 11.55 39.24 5.23
N ASN A 87 11.24 38.71 6.42
CA ASN A 87 11.38 39.43 7.67
C ASN A 87 12.73 39.14 8.38
N GLY A 88 13.44 38.08 7.98
CA GLY A 88 14.75 37.69 8.47
C GLY A 88 14.74 36.97 9.82
N ASP A 89 13.62 36.39 10.25
CA ASP A 89 13.48 35.68 11.52
C ASP A 89 13.98 34.22 11.47
N GLY A 90 14.45 33.78 10.30
CA GLY A 90 15.03 32.46 10.09
C GLY A 90 14.00 31.35 9.95
N VAL A 91 12.73 31.69 9.75
CA VAL A 91 11.62 30.77 9.45
C VAL A 91 10.77 31.34 8.30
N VAL A 92 9.97 30.50 7.65
CA VAL A 92 9.06 30.92 6.58
C VAL A 92 7.63 30.68 7.02
N ASN A 93 6.84 31.74 7.16
CA ASN A 93 5.42 31.65 7.53
C ASN A 93 4.50 31.49 6.30
N ALA A 94 3.19 31.34 6.54
CA ALA A 94 2.20 31.15 5.47
C ALA A 94 2.18 32.30 4.44
N GLU A 95 2.27 33.55 4.89
CA GLU A 95 2.22 34.72 3.99
C GLU A 95 3.50 34.82 3.16
N GLU A 96 4.66 34.53 3.75
CA GLU A 96 5.95 34.46 3.08
C GLU A 96 6.00 33.35 2.04
N LEU A 97 5.44 32.18 2.36
CA LEU A 97 5.35 31.06 1.43
C LEU A 97 4.36 31.34 0.27
N VAL A 98 3.24 32.03 0.53
CA VAL A 98 2.35 32.55 -0.52
C VAL A 98 3.10 33.52 -1.42
N ASN A 99 3.83 34.48 -0.85
CA ASN A 99 4.63 35.45 -1.60
C ASN A 99 5.71 34.75 -2.45
N LEU A 100 6.35 33.71 -1.93
CA LEU A 100 7.32 32.92 -2.70
C LEU A 100 6.67 32.23 -3.89
N LEU A 101 5.51 31.60 -3.71
CA LEU A 101 4.81 30.86 -4.77
C LEU A 101 4.14 31.78 -5.80
N THR A 102 3.83 33.02 -5.43
CA THR A 102 3.18 34.02 -6.29
C THR A 102 4.17 34.96 -6.98
N SER A 103 5.34 35.22 -6.37
CA SER A 103 6.33 36.13 -6.92
C SER A 103 6.96 35.54 -8.19
N HIS A 104 6.94 36.33 -9.27
CA HIS A 104 7.51 35.97 -10.59
C HIS A 104 9.04 35.90 -10.63
N VAL A 105 9.71 35.57 -9.52
CA VAL A 105 11.17 35.54 -9.44
C VAL A 105 11.67 34.16 -9.88
N GLY A 106 11.86 34.02 -11.20
CA GLY A 106 12.65 32.93 -11.80
C GLY A 106 11.80 31.83 -12.43
N LYS A 107 12.02 31.61 -13.73
CA LYS A 107 11.29 30.70 -14.63
C LYS A 107 11.49 29.19 -14.36
N GLU A 108 11.73 28.79 -13.12
CA GLU A 108 11.82 27.38 -12.72
C GLU A 108 10.75 27.13 -11.66
N PHE A 109 9.67 26.45 -12.05
CA PHE A 109 8.64 26.04 -11.10
C PHE A 109 9.32 25.32 -9.93
N LEU A 110 9.19 25.87 -8.72
CA LEU A 110 9.59 25.22 -7.46
C LEU A 110 8.80 23.93 -7.22
N ILE A 111 7.84 23.61 -8.08
CA ILE A 111 7.06 22.38 -8.05
C ILE A 111 7.04 21.80 -9.46
N THR A 112 7.88 20.79 -9.71
CA THR A 112 7.96 20.14 -11.04
C THR A 112 7.14 18.86 -11.10
N ARG A 113 6.76 18.30 -9.94
CA ARG A 113 5.91 17.11 -9.84
C ARG A 113 4.91 17.22 -8.72
N CYS A 114 3.72 16.67 -8.94
CA CYS A 114 2.77 16.42 -7.87
C CYS A 114 3.37 15.38 -6.93
N PRO A 115 3.49 15.68 -5.62
CA PRO A 115 4.10 14.77 -4.66
C PRO A 115 3.18 13.58 -4.38
N VAL A 116 1.87 13.73 -4.62
CA VAL A 116 0.86 12.70 -4.35
C VAL A 116 0.80 11.65 -5.47
N CYS A 117 0.56 12.06 -6.72
CA CYS A 117 0.36 11.13 -7.84
C CYS A 117 1.61 10.99 -8.74
N GLY A 118 2.64 11.82 -8.57
CA GLY A 118 3.87 11.81 -9.38
C GLY A 118 3.72 12.42 -10.78
N GLU A 119 2.58 13.06 -11.08
CA GLU A 119 2.34 13.77 -12.34
C GLU A 119 3.29 14.96 -12.49
N MET A 120 3.72 15.27 -13.73
CA MET A 120 4.58 16.44 -13.96
C MET A 120 3.72 17.71 -13.99
N LEU A 121 4.06 18.67 -13.13
CA LEU A 121 3.42 19.98 -13.10
C LEU A 121 4.18 20.96 -14.00
N GLY A 122 3.51 22.03 -14.44
CA GLY A 122 4.03 23.00 -15.40
C GLY A 122 3.78 22.65 -16.87
N VAL A 123 2.99 21.59 -17.15
CA VAL A 123 2.45 21.31 -18.50
C VAL A 123 1.17 22.13 -18.75
N SER A 124 0.44 22.46 -17.67
CA SER A 124 -0.79 23.25 -17.63
C SER A 124 -0.57 24.66 -17.06
N ASN A 125 -1.62 25.50 -17.05
CA ASN A 125 -1.63 26.77 -16.31
C ASN A 125 -1.43 26.51 -14.80
N ARG A 126 -0.70 27.41 -14.11
CA ARG A 126 -0.45 27.42 -12.66
C ARG A 126 -1.69 27.11 -11.81
N TYR A 127 -2.86 27.67 -12.15
CA TYR A 127 -4.08 27.40 -11.41
C TYR A 127 -4.54 25.94 -11.52
N ASN A 128 -4.41 25.31 -12.70
CA ASN A 128 -4.76 23.90 -12.86
C ASN A 128 -3.79 23.00 -12.08
N ASP A 129 -2.50 23.35 -12.03
CA ASP A 129 -1.52 22.61 -11.23
C ASP A 129 -1.84 22.73 -9.73
N MET A 130 -2.22 23.91 -9.27
CA MET A 130 -2.65 24.14 -7.88
C MET A 130 -3.95 23.43 -7.55
N ILE A 131 -4.92 23.43 -8.45
CA ILE A 131 -6.18 22.69 -8.30
C ILE A 131 -5.90 21.19 -8.28
N HIS A 132 -5.08 20.67 -9.20
CA HIS A 132 -4.70 19.27 -9.24
C HIS A 132 -4.05 18.83 -7.93
N VAL A 133 -3.05 19.58 -7.45
CA VAL A 133 -2.37 19.25 -6.20
C VAL A 133 -3.31 19.41 -5.01
N SER A 134 -4.15 20.45 -4.98
CA SER A 134 -5.16 20.63 -3.93
C SER A 134 -6.14 19.48 -3.88
N LEU A 135 -6.71 19.06 -5.01
CA LEU A 135 -7.62 17.91 -5.11
C LEU A 135 -6.91 16.61 -4.74
N CYS A 136 -5.67 16.40 -5.20
CA CYS A 136 -4.86 15.25 -4.79
C CYS A 136 -4.64 15.20 -3.27
N PHE A 137 -4.58 16.35 -2.60
CA PHE A 137 -4.49 16.44 -1.15
C PHE A 137 -5.85 16.37 -0.44
N ASP A 138 -6.95 16.75 -1.10
CA ASP A 138 -8.26 17.01 -0.48
C ASP A 138 -9.34 15.96 -0.79
N GLU A 139 -9.06 14.91 -1.56
CA GLU A 139 -10.05 13.87 -1.87
C GLU A 139 -10.51 13.07 -0.61
N GLY A 140 -11.50 13.61 0.11
CA GLY A 140 -12.65 12.83 0.55
C GLY A 140 -13.36 13.14 1.88
N THR A 141 -12.92 14.06 2.76
CA THR A 141 -13.52 14.13 4.13
C THR A 141 -14.03 15.48 4.61
N GLY A 142 -14.00 16.56 3.80
CA GLY A 142 -14.82 17.76 4.00
C GLY A 142 -14.80 18.48 5.35
N ASN A 143 -13.98 18.09 6.33
CA ASN A 143 -13.75 18.75 7.62
C ASN A 143 -12.62 18.10 8.45
N GLN A 144 -11.79 17.27 7.83
CA GLN A 144 -10.54 16.83 8.42
C GLN A 144 -9.44 17.22 7.46
N ILE A 145 -8.54 18.11 7.91
CA ILE A 145 -7.16 18.10 7.43
C ILE A 145 -6.56 16.79 7.98
N MET A 146 -6.97 15.66 7.39
CA MET A 146 -6.19 14.46 7.50
C MET A 146 -4.88 14.81 6.82
N THR A 147 -3.76 14.63 7.53
CA THR A 147 -2.43 14.55 6.92
C THR A 147 -2.50 13.47 5.85
N GLY A 148 -2.88 13.89 4.64
CA GLY A 148 -3.33 13.01 3.58
C GLY A 148 -2.17 12.15 3.11
N GLY A 149 -2.10 10.92 3.60
CA GLY A 149 -1.32 9.83 3.01
C GLY A 149 0.19 10.03 2.84
N PHE A 150 0.74 11.13 3.36
CA PHE A 150 2.15 11.43 3.42
C PHE A 150 2.53 11.60 4.89
N LEU A 151 3.02 10.51 5.49
CA LEU A 151 4.01 10.65 6.54
C LEU A 151 5.34 10.74 5.82
N THR A 152 6.00 11.89 5.86
CA THR A 152 7.43 11.92 5.54
C THR A 152 8.18 10.99 6.52
N GLU A 153 9.37 10.50 6.16
CA GLU A 153 10.19 9.67 7.06
C GLU A 153 10.37 10.32 8.46
N LYS A 154 10.33 11.66 8.52
CA LYS A 154 10.37 12.43 9.77
C LYS A 154 9.01 12.49 10.48
N GLN A 155 7.89 12.71 9.82
CA GLN A 155 6.58 12.69 10.49
C GLN A 155 6.25 11.35 11.13
N ALA A 156 6.68 10.24 10.53
CA ALA A 156 6.58 8.91 11.13
C ALA A 156 7.38 8.76 12.45
N SER A 157 8.36 9.64 12.70
CA SER A 157 9.27 9.62 13.85
C SER A 157 8.95 10.64 14.96
N TYR A 158 8.03 11.59 14.74
CA TYR A 158 7.80 12.71 15.68
C TYR A 158 6.59 12.58 16.61
N GLY A 159 5.87 11.45 16.59
CA GLY A 159 4.84 11.17 17.60
C GLY A 159 5.44 11.26 19.01
N TRP A 160 4.99 12.24 19.81
CA TRP A 160 5.51 12.71 21.10
C TRP A 160 6.11 11.69 22.10
N MET A 161 5.82 10.39 21.96
CA MET A 161 6.39 9.29 22.72
C MET A 161 7.85 8.93 22.35
N PHE A 162 8.36 9.37 21.19
CA PHE A 162 9.75 9.12 20.78
C PHE A 162 10.81 9.73 21.72
N LYS A 163 10.51 10.88 22.35
CA LYS A 163 11.42 11.53 23.33
C LYS A 163 11.60 10.73 24.63
N LEU A 164 10.62 9.92 25.02
CA LEU A 164 10.72 9.07 26.22
C LEU A 164 11.59 7.83 25.98
N SER A 165 11.59 7.27 24.76
CA SER A 165 12.40 6.09 24.42
C SER A 165 13.87 6.41 24.17
N GLU A 166 14.23 7.64 23.77
CA GLU A 166 15.63 8.07 23.64
C GLU A 166 16.34 8.22 25.00
N TRP A 167 15.60 8.47 26.07
CA TRP A 167 16.17 8.77 27.39
C TRP A 167 16.71 7.51 28.12
N SER A 168 16.32 6.30 27.71
CA SER A 168 16.87 5.04 28.23
C SER A 168 17.77 4.36 27.19
N HIS A 169 19.02 4.82 27.13
CA HIS A 169 20.07 4.40 26.19
C HIS A 169 20.17 2.89 25.87
N ILE A 170 20.43 2.55 24.59
CA ILE A 170 21.59 1.79 24.04
C ILE A 170 21.27 1.45 22.57
N SER A 171 21.85 2.22 21.65
CA SER A 171 22.27 1.86 20.27
C SER A 171 21.93 2.97 19.28
N THR A 172 22.99 3.55 18.70
CA THR A 172 22.98 4.43 17.53
C THR A 172 22.29 3.75 16.35
N TYR A 173 21.27 4.37 15.74
CA TYR A 173 20.73 3.90 14.46
C TYR A 173 20.20 5.04 13.57
N ASP A 174 20.54 4.93 12.29
CA ASP A 174 20.18 5.84 11.19
C ASP A 174 18.66 5.93 10.97
N VAL A 175 18.22 7.16 10.73
CA VAL A 175 16.86 7.55 10.33
C VAL A 175 16.69 7.31 8.83
N GLY A 176 15.63 6.60 8.44
CA GLY A 176 15.21 6.40 7.04
C GLY A 176 14.35 5.14 6.85
N LEU A 177 13.71 5.00 5.67
CA LEU A 177 12.91 3.86 5.17
C LEU A 177 13.56 2.47 5.38
N ARG A 178 14.84 2.41 5.74
CA ARG A 178 15.59 1.20 6.09
C ARG A 178 15.31 0.66 7.50
N SER A 179 14.46 1.34 8.28
CA SER A 179 14.22 1.06 9.70
C SER A 179 12.77 0.63 10.02
N GLY A 180 11.97 0.22 9.03
CA GLY A 180 10.54 -0.10 9.16
C GLY A 180 10.12 -1.07 10.28
N SER A 181 11.07 -1.80 10.88
CA SER A 181 10.84 -2.71 12.01
C SER A 181 11.06 -2.11 13.41
N THR A 182 11.46 -0.84 13.55
CA THR A 182 11.76 -0.22 14.86
C THR A 182 10.72 0.81 15.33
N ALA A 183 9.81 1.25 14.45
CA ALA A 183 8.72 2.17 14.78
C ALA A 183 7.57 1.47 15.54
N SER A 184 6.74 2.24 16.27
CA SER A 184 5.51 1.72 16.92
C SER A 184 4.36 1.51 15.93
N HIS A 185 4.56 2.00 14.71
CA HIS A 185 3.60 2.08 13.62
C HIS A 185 4.27 1.43 12.40
N ILE A 186 3.66 0.41 11.79
CA ILE A 186 4.17 -0.22 10.56
C ILE A 186 3.49 0.48 9.38
N LEU A 187 4.29 1.12 8.52
CA LEU A 187 3.79 1.78 7.32
C LEU A 187 3.76 0.80 6.14
N VAL A 188 2.68 0.87 5.37
CA VAL A 188 2.42 0.01 4.21
C VAL A 188 1.93 0.89 3.06
N PHE A 189 2.39 0.63 1.84
CA PHE A 189 1.90 1.30 0.65
C PHE A 189 0.62 0.64 0.14
N ASP A 190 -0.52 1.31 0.21
CA ASP A 190 -1.76 0.82 -0.38
C ASP A 190 -1.73 0.94 -1.90
N ARG A 191 -1.69 -0.22 -2.57
CA ARG A 191 -1.56 -0.28 -4.02
C ARG A 191 -2.79 0.22 -4.77
N ARG A 192 -3.98 0.13 -4.17
CA ARG A 192 -5.24 0.58 -4.77
C ARG A 192 -5.36 2.08 -4.69
N THR A 193 -5.14 2.64 -3.49
CA THR A 193 -5.28 4.09 -3.25
C THR A 193 -4.02 4.87 -3.58
N LYS A 194 -2.88 4.19 -3.77
CA LYS A 194 -1.54 4.76 -3.98
C LYS A 194 -1.05 5.63 -2.80
N ARG A 195 -1.50 5.31 -1.57
CA ARG A 195 -1.20 6.09 -0.35
C ARG A 195 -0.42 5.25 0.66
N LEU A 196 0.38 5.90 1.51
CA LEU A 196 0.93 5.24 2.69
C LEU A 196 -0.16 5.14 3.76
N VAL A 197 -0.34 3.94 4.29
CA VAL A 197 -1.30 3.64 5.36
C VAL A 197 -0.59 2.96 6.51
N GLU A 198 -1.05 3.23 7.72
CA GLU A 198 -0.56 2.54 8.91
C GLU A 198 -1.30 1.21 9.12
N GLU A 199 -0.54 0.15 9.40
CA GLU A 199 -1.07 -1.09 9.95
C GLU A 199 -1.40 -0.92 11.43
N VAL A 200 -2.69 -1.02 11.74
CA VAL A 200 -3.19 -0.98 13.11
C VAL A 200 -2.81 -2.27 13.83
N ILE A 201 -2.05 -2.15 14.92
CA ILE A 201 -1.66 -3.27 15.79
C ILE A 201 -1.98 -2.90 17.24
N GLU A 202 -2.52 -3.85 18.01
CA GLU A 202 -2.77 -3.61 19.44
C GLU A 202 -1.45 -3.31 20.18
N ARG A 203 -1.41 -2.18 20.90
CA ARG A 203 -0.21 -1.68 21.58
C ARG A 203 0.45 -2.72 22.50
N LYS A 204 -0.35 -3.53 23.20
CA LYS A 204 0.13 -4.60 24.08
C LYS A 204 0.90 -5.67 23.32
N ILE A 205 0.45 -6.02 22.12
CA ILE A 205 1.13 -6.97 21.23
C ILE A 205 2.47 -6.38 20.80
N VAL A 206 2.50 -5.12 20.35
CA VAL A 206 3.75 -4.45 19.95
C VAL A 206 4.77 -4.43 21.09
N MET A 207 4.37 -4.02 22.29
CA MET A 207 5.26 -4.02 23.46
C MET A 207 5.81 -5.41 23.80
N SER A 208 4.95 -6.43 23.71
CA SER A 208 5.35 -7.83 23.96
C SER A 208 6.36 -8.33 22.91
N LEU A 209 6.12 -8.02 21.64
CA LEU A 209 7.04 -8.37 20.55
C LEU A 209 8.40 -7.70 20.72
N ARG A 210 8.44 -6.43 21.11
CA ARG A 210 9.72 -5.74 21.38
C ARG A 210 10.47 -6.35 22.55
N ALA A 211 9.77 -6.66 23.65
CA ALA A 211 10.37 -7.31 24.81
C ALA A 211 11.02 -8.66 24.43
N ILE A 212 10.37 -9.44 23.55
CA ILE A 212 10.84 -10.76 23.13
C ILE A 212 11.98 -10.64 22.10
N TYR A 213 11.80 -9.87 21.02
CA TYR A 213 12.66 -9.91 19.84
C TYR A 213 13.71 -8.79 19.76
N GLN A 214 13.59 -7.72 20.54
CA GLN A 214 14.54 -6.58 20.51
C GLN A 214 15.34 -6.42 21.81
N SER A 215 14.92 -7.00 22.93
CA SER A 215 15.68 -6.92 24.18
C SER A 215 16.73 -8.04 24.28
N LYS A 216 17.92 -7.73 24.82
CA LYS A 216 18.99 -8.74 25.04
C LYS A 216 18.54 -9.88 25.96
N LEU A 217 17.71 -9.57 26.96
CA LEU A 217 17.13 -10.58 27.86
C LEU A 217 16.09 -11.45 27.13
N GLY A 218 15.21 -10.85 26.32
CA GLY A 218 14.23 -11.57 25.50
C GLY A 218 14.89 -12.54 24.53
N LEU A 219 15.94 -12.08 23.81
CA LEU A 219 16.69 -12.91 22.87
C LEU A 219 17.37 -14.11 23.55
N THR A 220 17.91 -13.94 24.76
CA THR A 220 18.50 -15.07 25.52
C THR A 220 17.43 -16.01 26.11
N LEU A 221 16.23 -15.51 26.39
CA LEU A 221 15.09 -16.30 26.86
C LEU A 221 14.44 -17.12 25.74
N ILE A 222 14.38 -16.59 24.50
CA ILE A 222 13.91 -17.33 23.32
C ILE A 222 14.65 -18.67 23.22
N ASP A 223 15.96 -18.71 23.47
CA ASP A 223 16.76 -19.94 23.36
C ASP A 223 16.63 -20.92 24.53
N LYS A 224 16.05 -20.50 25.67
CA LYS A 224 15.93 -21.34 26.89
C LYS A 224 14.46 -21.67 27.21
N GLY A 225 13.84 -22.52 26.39
CA GLY A 225 12.52 -23.12 26.68
C GLY A 225 11.29 -22.21 26.49
N THR A 226 11.49 -20.91 26.26
CA THR A 226 10.39 -19.98 25.92
C THR A 226 9.71 -20.34 24.58
N LYS A 227 10.43 -21.00 23.67
CA LYS A 227 9.89 -21.50 22.39
C LYS A 227 8.73 -22.49 22.60
N ASP A 228 8.91 -23.47 23.48
CA ASP A 228 7.89 -24.48 23.78
C ASP A 228 6.68 -23.86 24.50
N LEU A 229 6.94 -22.87 25.37
CA LEU A 229 5.88 -22.10 26.03
C LEU A 229 5.04 -21.32 25.01
N LEU A 230 5.67 -20.57 24.11
CA LEU A 230 4.97 -19.79 23.07
C LEU A 230 4.17 -20.68 22.12
N GLN A 231 4.71 -21.86 21.79
CA GLN A 231 4.01 -22.85 20.98
C GLN A 231 2.78 -23.41 21.70
N ASN A 232 2.90 -23.74 22.98
CA ASN A 232 1.79 -24.22 23.80
C ASN A 232 0.70 -23.16 24.00
N ILE A 233 1.09 -21.89 24.21
CA ILE A 233 0.15 -20.76 24.29
C ILE A 233 -0.58 -20.60 22.96
N SER A 234 0.15 -20.62 21.84
CA SER A 234 -0.44 -20.49 20.50
C SER A 234 -1.45 -21.60 20.23
N LYS A 235 -1.12 -22.85 20.58
CA LYS A 235 -2.01 -24.00 20.40
C LYS A 235 -3.28 -23.87 21.25
N LYS A 236 -3.15 -23.55 22.53
CA LYS A 236 -4.31 -23.35 23.44
C LYS A 236 -5.21 -22.22 22.97
N GLN A 237 -4.63 -21.11 22.51
CA GLN A 237 -5.44 -20.01 21.97
C GLN A 237 -6.14 -20.41 20.68
N GLY A 238 -5.45 -21.09 19.75
CA GLY A 238 -6.07 -21.58 18.51
C GLY A 238 -7.24 -22.53 18.78
N GLU A 239 -7.12 -23.39 19.79
CA GLU A 239 -8.22 -24.25 20.27
C GLU A 239 -9.36 -23.42 20.86
N HIS A 240 -9.07 -22.42 21.69
CA HIS A 240 -10.08 -21.51 22.25
C HIS A 240 -10.87 -20.76 21.17
N MET A 241 -10.21 -20.32 20.09
CA MET A 241 -10.84 -19.62 18.96
C MET A 241 -11.78 -20.51 18.13
N SER A 242 -11.76 -21.82 18.37
CA SER A 242 -12.70 -22.79 17.81
C SER A 242 -13.89 -23.08 18.74
N THR A 243 -13.96 -22.44 19.92
CA THR A 243 -15.07 -22.61 20.87
C THR A 243 -16.19 -21.62 20.60
N ARG A 244 -17.42 -21.95 21.02
CA ARG A 244 -18.56 -21.04 20.89
C ARG A 244 -18.43 -19.76 21.68
N ASP A 245 -17.67 -19.78 22.77
CA ASP A 245 -17.47 -18.60 23.62
C ASP A 245 -16.69 -17.50 22.88
N SER A 246 -15.75 -17.90 22.01
CA SER A 246 -14.93 -16.98 21.20
C SER A 246 -15.74 -16.12 20.22
N ALA A 247 -16.96 -16.52 19.85
CA ALA A 247 -17.81 -15.70 18.98
C ALA A 247 -18.14 -14.32 19.58
N LYS A 248 -18.09 -14.19 20.92
CA LYS A 248 -18.28 -12.92 21.64
C LYS A 248 -17.20 -11.88 21.33
N ASP A 249 -16.04 -12.30 20.85
CA ASP A 249 -14.93 -11.40 20.51
C ASP A 249 -15.08 -10.79 19.10
N ILE A 250 -15.95 -11.34 18.25
CA ILE A 250 -16.13 -10.89 16.85
C ILE A 250 -16.52 -9.40 16.77
N PRO A 251 -17.55 -8.89 17.49
CA PRO A 251 -17.93 -7.48 17.38
C PRO A 251 -16.83 -6.54 17.86
N ARG A 252 -16.14 -6.90 18.96
CA ARG A 252 -15.01 -6.13 19.49
C ARG A 252 -13.86 -6.08 18.49
N PHE A 253 -13.60 -7.19 17.79
CA PHE A 253 -12.57 -7.27 16.77
C PHE A 253 -12.89 -6.41 15.54
N ILE A 254 -14.14 -6.48 15.05
CA ILE A 254 -14.59 -5.63 13.94
C ILE A 254 -14.49 -4.16 14.31
N ASN A 255 -14.97 -3.76 15.50
CA ASN A 255 -14.88 -2.37 15.97
C ASN A 255 -13.43 -1.89 16.15
N PHE A 256 -12.49 -2.77 16.48
CA PHE A 256 -11.08 -2.40 16.56
C PHE A 256 -10.47 -2.12 15.17
N PHE A 257 -11.03 -2.73 14.13
CA PHE A 257 -10.58 -2.62 12.74
C PHE A 257 -11.65 -2.01 11.82
N GLU A 258 -12.50 -1.11 12.34
CA GLU A 258 -13.71 -0.62 11.66
C GLU A 258 -13.42 -0.08 10.25
N ASP A 259 -12.34 0.70 10.08
CA ASP A 259 -11.92 1.25 8.78
C ASP A 259 -11.17 0.26 7.87
N ARG A 260 -10.93 -0.97 8.33
CA ARG A 260 -10.10 -1.98 7.66
C ARG A 260 -10.86 -3.25 7.30
N ILE A 261 -11.94 -3.57 8.01
CA ILE A 261 -12.78 -4.74 7.77
C ILE A 261 -14.12 -4.29 7.19
N ASN A 262 -14.28 -4.49 5.89
CA ASN A 262 -15.55 -4.20 5.24
C ASN A 262 -16.54 -5.38 5.43
N VAL A 263 -17.47 -5.22 6.36
CA VAL A 263 -18.50 -6.23 6.66
C VAL A 263 -19.46 -6.48 5.49
N ASP A 264 -19.63 -5.51 4.60
CA ASP A 264 -20.52 -5.63 3.44
C ASP A 264 -19.97 -6.61 2.40
N GLU A 265 -18.67 -6.93 2.44
CA GLU A 265 -18.05 -7.92 1.56
C GLU A 265 -18.34 -9.36 2.01
N PHE A 266 -18.86 -9.59 3.22
CA PHE A 266 -18.99 -10.95 3.76
C PHE A 266 -20.12 -11.70 3.07
N LYS A 267 -19.87 -12.95 2.70
CA LYS A 267 -20.88 -13.82 2.10
C LYS A 267 -22.04 -14.11 3.06
N HIS A 268 -21.76 -14.15 4.36
CA HIS A 268 -22.72 -14.42 5.42
C HIS A 268 -22.73 -13.28 6.46
N PRO A 269 -23.89 -12.99 7.08
CA PRO A 269 -23.99 -11.97 8.12
C PRO A 269 -23.23 -12.39 9.40
N ILE A 270 -22.90 -11.44 10.27
CA ILE A 270 -22.04 -11.66 11.44
C ILE A 270 -22.63 -12.73 12.39
N GLU A 271 -23.95 -12.79 12.52
CA GLU A 271 -24.67 -13.73 13.39
C GLU A 271 -24.54 -15.19 12.91
N HIS A 272 -24.09 -15.41 11.68
CA HIS A 272 -23.84 -16.75 11.14
C HIS A 272 -22.66 -17.44 11.83
N PHE A 273 -21.65 -16.68 12.25
CA PHE A 273 -20.39 -17.22 12.76
C PHE A 273 -20.55 -17.65 14.22
N LYS A 274 -20.43 -18.96 14.47
CA LYS A 274 -20.60 -19.57 15.81
C LYS A 274 -19.30 -19.61 16.61
N THR A 275 -18.17 -19.37 15.96
CA THR A 275 -16.84 -19.34 16.57
C THR A 275 -16.03 -18.22 15.94
N PHE A 276 -15.00 -17.73 16.63
CA PHE A 276 -14.10 -16.72 16.08
C PHE A 276 -13.37 -17.25 14.83
N ASN A 277 -12.97 -18.53 14.82
CA ASN A 277 -12.34 -19.14 13.66
C ASN A 277 -13.24 -19.13 12.43
N GLU A 278 -14.55 -19.44 12.57
CA GLU A 278 -15.50 -19.35 11.44
C GLU A 278 -15.56 -17.93 10.86
N PHE A 279 -15.53 -16.90 11.70
CA PHE A 279 -15.42 -15.49 11.28
C PHE A 279 -14.06 -15.18 10.63
N PHE A 280 -12.97 -15.70 11.19
CA PHE A 280 -11.63 -15.43 10.70
C PHE A 280 -11.42 -16.01 9.29
N VAL A 281 -11.98 -17.19 9.03
CA VAL A 281 -11.98 -17.84 7.71
C VAL A 281 -13.25 -17.53 6.90
N ARG A 282 -13.92 -16.40 7.18
CA ARG A 282 -15.11 -15.95 6.44
C ARG A 282 -14.90 -15.98 4.93
N GLU A 283 -15.92 -16.39 4.19
CA GLU A 283 -15.97 -16.24 2.74
C GLU A 283 -16.43 -14.83 2.38
N LEU A 284 -15.95 -14.31 1.25
CA LEU A 284 -16.41 -13.05 0.67
C LEU A 284 -17.47 -13.30 -0.40
N LYS A 285 -18.29 -12.28 -0.69
CA LYS A 285 -19.26 -12.31 -1.80
C LYS A 285 -18.52 -12.42 -3.15
N PRO A 286 -19.10 -13.10 -4.15
CA PRO A 286 -18.57 -13.09 -5.50
C PRO A 286 -18.36 -11.66 -6.02
N GLY A 287 -17.25 -11.42 -6.72
CA GLY A 287 -16.91 -10.10 -7.27
C GLY A 287 -16.17 -9.15 -6.32
N CYS A 288 -16.06 -9.44 -5.02
CA CYS A 288 -15.28 -8.61 -4.08
C CYS A 288 -13.77 -8.63 -4.35
N ARG A 289 -13.28 -9.66 -5.05
CA ARG A 289 -11.87 -9.84 -5.44
C ARG A 289 -11.80 -10.18 -6.92
N PRO A 290 -11.95 -9.20 -7.83
CA PRO A 290 -11.88 -9.45 -9.26
C PRO A 290 -10.48 -9.87 -9.68
N VAL A 291 -10.39 -10.90 -10.54
CA VAL A 291 -9.11 -11.42 -11.02
C VAL A 291 -8.63 -10.58 -12.20
N ALA A 292 -7.43 -10.01 -12.10
CA ALA A 292 -6.84 -9.21 -13.15
C ALA A 292 -6.56 -10.07 -14.39
N TYR A 293 -7.09 -9.62 -15.52
CA TYR A 293 -6.97 -10.30 -16.81
C TYR A 293 -7.37 -11.78 -16.74
N GLU A 294 -8.54 -12.08 -16.17
CA GLU A 294 -9.00 -13.44 -15.85
C GLU A 294 -8.77 -14.47 -16.96
N ASP A 295 -9.04 -14.12 -18.22
CA ASP A 295 -8.88 -15.01 -19.39
C ASP A 295 -7.44 -15.09 -19.95
N ASN A 296 -6.46 -14.44 -19.32
CA ASN A 296 -5.08 -14.40 -19.78
C ASN A 296 -4.11 -15.05 -18.78
N ASP A 297 -3.78 -16.31 -19.02
CA ASP A 297 -2.90 -17.09 -18.15
C ASP A 297 -1.43 -16.65 -18.18
N TYR A 298 -1.02 -15.72 -19.05
CA TYR A 298 0.30 -15.10 -18.98
C TYR A 298 0.45 -14.07 -17.84
N VAL A 299 -0.65 -13.72 -17.16
CA VAL A 299 -0.65 -12.77 -16.03
C VAL A 299 -0.85 -13.53 -14.72
N ALA A 300 0.13 -13.45 -13.83
CA ALA A 300 0.02 -13.93 -12.46
C ALA A 300 -0.72 -12.90 -11.60
N VAL A 301 -1.39 -13.36 -10.54
CA VAL A 301 -2.13 -12.50 -9.60
C VAL A 301 -1.69 -12.69 -8.16
N CYS A 302 -1.96 -11.70 -7.31
CA CYS A 302 -1.76 -11.80 -5.87
C CYS A 302 -2.70 -12.88 -5.31
N GLY A 303 -2.13 -13.82 -4.55
CA GLY A 303 -2.86 -14.96 -3.98
C GLY A 303 -3.45 -14.71 -2.59
N ALA A 304 -3.23 -13.55 -1.97
CA ALA A 304 -3.74 -13.24 -0.65
C ALA A 304 -3.92 -11.74 -0.43
N ASP A 305 -4.94 -11.37 0.34
CA ASP A 305 -5.05 -10.03 0.93
C ASP A 305 -3.96 -9.89 1.98
N SER A 306 -2.99 -8.99 1.73
CA SER A 306 -1.76 -9.01 2.52
C SER A 306 -0.92 -7.75 2.35
N ARG A 307 0.10 -7.68 3.22
CA ARG A 307 1.29 -6.83 3.07
C ARG A 307 2.33 -7.61 2.29
N LEU A 308 2.54 -7.24 1.03
CA LEU A 308 3.38 -7.94 0.07
C LEU A 308 4.79 -7.38 0.03
N MET A 309 5.77 -8.29 -0.03
CA MET A 309 7.16 -8.02 -0.46
C MET A 309 7.49 -8.90 -1.65
N ALA A 310 8.18 -8.34 -2.64
CA ALA A 310 8.55 -8.98 -3.90
C ALA A 310 10.04 -8.78 -4.19
N PHE A 311 10.73 -9.85 -4.54
CA PHE A 311 12.16 -9.83 -4.86
C PHE A 311 12.44 -10.66 -6.11
N GLN A 312 13.36 -10.19 -6.94
CA GLN A 312 13.83 -10.94 -8.10
C GLN A 312 14.67 -12.17 -7.70
N SER A 313 15.27 -12.15 -6.50
CA SER A 313 16.09 -13.24 -5.99
C SER A 313 16.04 -13.36 -4.47
N GLN A 314 16.46 -14.52 -3.94
CA GLN A 314 16.68 -14.68 -2.50
C GLN A 314 17.78 -13.78 -1.93
N ASP A 315 18.74 -13.36 -2.76
CA ASP A 315 19.82 -12.49 -2.30
C ASP A 315 19.32 -11.07 -2.09
N ASP A 316 18.43 -10.59 -2.98
CA ASP A 316 17.71 -9.33 -2.78
C ASP A 316 16.82 -9.41 -1.54
N SER A 317 16.10 -10.52 -1.33
CA SER A 317 15.26 -10.67 -0.15
C SER A 317 16.05 -10.57 1.15
N LYS A 318 17.24 -11.20 1.24
CA LYS A 318 18.14 -11.09 2.39
C LYS A 318 18.70 -9.67 2.54
N ARG A 319 19.09 -9.06 1.41
CA ARG A 319 19.68 -7.72 1.36
C ARG A 319 18.72 -6.66 1.88
N PHE A 320 17.45 -6.71 1.47
CA PHE A 320 16.48 -5.68 1.79
C PHE A 320 15.67 -6.02 3.05
N TRP A 321 15.15 -7.25 3.16
CA TRP A 321 14.11 -7.56 4.15
C TRP A 321 14.52 -8.64 5.15
N ILE A 322 14.79 -9.87 4.69
CA ILE A 322 14.96 -11.03 5.56
C ILE A 322 16.35 -11.03 6.20
N LYS A 323 16.46 -10.61 7.47
CA LYS A 323 17.76 -10.49 8.15
C LYS A 323 18.21 -11.76 8.88
N GLY A 324 17.36 -12.77 8.93
CA GLY A 324 17.69 -14.08 9.51
C GLY A 324 18.86 -14.74 8.77
N GLN A 325 19.89 -15.16 9.52
CA GLN A 325 21.16 -15.62 8.93
C GLN A 325 21.07 -16.97 8.18
N LYS A 326 20.03 -17.78 8.44
CA LYS A 326 19.87 -19.12 7.84
C LYS A 326 18.84 -19.15 6.71
N PHE A 327 18.25 -18.01 6.33
CA PHE A 327 17.27 -17.99 5.26
C PHE A 327 17.90 -18.44 3.93
N SER A 328 17.26 -19.43 3.30
CA SER A 328 17.57 -19.89 1.95
C SER A 328 16.32 -20.53 1.34
N VAL A 329 16.20 -20.51 0.01
CA VAL A 329 15.10 -21.20 -0.69
C VAL A 329 15.09 -22.69 -0.36
N ARG A 330 16.26 -23.34 -0.33
CA ARG A 330 16.36 -24.74 0.09
C ARG A 330 15.85 -24.97 1.52
N GLY A 331 16.24 -24.12 2.46
CA GLY A 331 15.74 -24.19 3.83
C GLY A 331 14.23 -23.95 3.92
N LEU A 332 13.68 -23.06 3.08
CA LEU A 332 12.26 -22.79 2.99
C LEU A 332 11.47 -23.99 2.43
N LEU A 333 11.93 -24.59 1.33
CA LEU A 333 11.22 -25.69 0.67
C LEU A 333 11.44 -27.05 1.35
N GLY A 334 12.53 -27.20 2.11
CA GLY A 334 12.97 -28.49 2.65
C GLY A 334 13.55 -29.40 1.56
N ASP A 335 14.40 -30.34 1.97
CA ASP A 335 15.15 -31.18 1.02
C ASP A 335 14.26 -32.03 0.11
N ALA A 336 13.05 -32.39 0.55
CA ALA A 336 12.14 -33.24 -0.22
C ALA A 336 11.46 -32.52 -1.40
N MET A 337 11.24 -31.20 -1.29
CA MET A 337 10.53 -30.41 -2.31
C MET A 337 11.46 -29.48 -3.08
N TYR A 338 12.65 -29.20 -2.55
CA TYR A 338 13.63 -28.35 -3.20
C TYR A 338 14.11 -28.94 -4.53
N SER A 339 14.25 -28.07 -5.52
CA SER A 339 14.93 -28.34 -6.77
C SER A 339 15.78 -27.13 -7.15
N HIS A 340 16.89 -27.36 -7.84
CA HIS A 340 17.77 -26.34 -8.40
C HIS A 340 17.05 -25.36 -9.35
N PHE A 341 15.87 -25.72 -9.87
CA PHE A 341 15.05 -24.82 -10.69
C PHE A 341 14.60 -23.54 -9.95
N PHE A 342 14.51 -23.60 -8.61
CA PHE A 342 14.14 -22.46 -7.78
C PHE A 342 15.34 -21.60 -7.36
N ASP A 343 16.57 -22.01 -7.71
CA ASP A 343 17.74 -21.19 -7.44
C ASP A 343 17.69 -19.92 -8.28
N GLU A 344 17.99 -18.78 -7.66
CA GLU A 344 17.88 -17.44 -8.28
C GLU A 344 16.47 -17.09 -8.79
N GLY A 345 15.46 -17.83 -8.34
CA GLY A 345 14.06 -17.56 -8.65
C GLY A 345 13.49 -16.36 -7.90
N ALA A 346 12.43 -15.78 -8.48
CA ALA A 346 11.70 -14.69 -7.84
C ALA A 346 10.98 -15.16 -6.57
N LEU A 347 11.01 -14.34 -5.53
CA LEU A 347 10.44 -14.61 -4.22
C LEU A 347 9.36 -13.57 -3.89
N VAL A 348 8.13 -14.03 -3.66
CA VAL A 348 7.00 -13.17 -3.27
C VAL A 348 6.48 -13.61 -1.91
N ILE A 349 6.37 -12.67 -0.99
CA ILE A 349 5.98 -12.89 0.41
C ILE A 349 4.70 -12.11 0.68
N PHE A 350 3.63 -12.82 1.03
CA PHE A 350 2.34 -12.26 1.40
C PHE A 350 2.19 -12.40 2.92
N ARG A 351 2.36 -11.32 3.68
CA ARG A 351 2.13 -11.31 5.13
C ARG A 351 0.69 -10.89 5.42
N LEU A 352 -0.11 -11.81 5.96
CA LEU A 352 -1.50 -11.53 6.30
C LEU A 352 -1.58 -11.03 7.74
N ALA A 353 -2.11 -9.83 7.93
CA ALA A 353 -2.39 -9.25 9.23
C ALA A 353 -3.77 -9.71 9.74
N PRO A 354 -4.05 -9.67 11.06
CA PRO A 354 -5.30 -10.19 11.62
C PRO A 354 -6.58 -9.65 10.96
N GLN A 355 -6.58 -8.40 10.52
CA GLN A 355 -7.71 -7.74 9.85
C GLN A 355 -7.99 -8.23 8.42
N ASP A 356 -7.03 -8.93 7.80
CA ASP A 356 -7.12 -9.31 6.39
C ASP A 356 -8.13 -10.45 6.16
N TYR A 357 -8.34 -10.77 4.89
CA TYR A 357 -9.03 -11.98 4.47
C TYR A 357 -8.04 -13.15 4.44
N HIS A 358 -8.27 -14.16 5.29
CA HIS A 358 -7.29 -15.23 5.59
C HIS A 358 -7.43 -16.49 4.72
N ARG A 359 -8.16 -16.40 3.61
CA ARG A 359 -8.15 -17.44 2.58
C ARG A 359 -7.19 -17.05 1.47
N PHE A 360 -6.40 -18.01 1.02
CA PHE A 360 -5.40 -17.81 -0.02
C PHE A 360 -5.78 -18.58 -1.29
N HIS A 361 -5.38 -18.00 -2.41
CA HIS A 361 -5.83 -18.32 -3.75
C HIS A 361 -4.64 -18.59 -4.67
N MET A 362 -4.91 -19.26 -5.78
CA MET A 362 -3.94 -19.61 -6.82
C MET A 362 -3.36 -18.33 -7.47
N PRO A 363 -2.04 -18.09 -7.39
CA PRO A 363 -1.41 -16.96 -8.10
C PRO A 363 -1.36 -17.16 -9.63
N VAL A 364 -1.30 -18.41 -10.08
CA VAL A 364 -1.19 -18.81 -11.49
C VAL A 364 -2.07 -20.03 -11.74
N SER A 365 -2.57 -20.18 -12.97
CA SER A 365 -3.27 -21.38 -13.40
C SER A 365 -2.30 -22.56 -13.50
N GLY A 366 -2.72 -23.74 -13.05
CA GLY A 366 -1.85 -24.92 -13.05
C GLY A 366 -2.38 -26.13 -12.28
N VAL A 367 -1.55 -27.16 -12.24
CA VAL A 367 -1.82 -28.43 -11.56
C VAL A 367 -1.18 -28.43 -10.17
N ILE A 368 -1.97 -28.76 -9.14
CA ILE A 368 -1.53 -28.86 -7.76
C ILE A 368 -0.68 -30.11 -7.56
N GLY A 369 0.54 -29.96 -7.04
CA GLY A 369 1.38 -31.06 -6.60
C GLY A 369 1.10 -31.50 -5.16
N LYS A 370 1.92 -32.44 -4.67
CA LYS A 370 1.80 -32.95 -3.31
C LYS A 370 2.00 -31.85 -2.24
N PHE A 371 1.11 -31.83 -1.25
CA PHE A 371 1.29 -31.05 -0.01
C PHE A 371 2.26 -31.78 0.93
N THR A 372 3.38 -31.13 1.24
CA THR A 372 4.38 -31.66 2.18
C THR A 372 4.44 -30.79 3.42
N GLU A 373 4.01 -31.34 4.56
CA GLU A 373 4.14 -30.67 5.85
C GLU A 373 5.58 -30.70 6.34
N ILE A 374 6.07 -29.55 6.76
CA ILE A 374 7.37 -29.41 7.41
C ILE A 374 7.11 -28.92 8.84
N PRO A 375 7.44 -29.74 9.87
CA PRO A 375 7.27 -29.33 11.25
C PRO A 375 8.23 -28.19 11.59
N GLY A 376 7.82 -27.36 12.56
CA GLY A 376 8.62 -26.23 12.98
C GLY A 376 7.98 -25.48 14.14
N HIS A 377 8.55 -24.32 14.44
CA HIS A 377 8.09 -23.40 15.48
C HIS A 377 6.94 -22.51 14.97
N LEU A 378 6.50 -21.57 15.81
CA LEU A 378 5.45 -20.60 15.49
C LEU A 378 5.90 -19.19 15.89
N TYR A 379 7.07 -18.76 15.40
CA TYR A 379 7.50 -17.37 15.54
C TYR A 379 6.51 -16.44 14.84
N THR A 380 6.44 -15.19 15.32
CA THR A 380 5.60 -14.19 14.65
C THR A 380 6.19 -13.85 13.28
N VAL A 381 5.31 -13.54 12.34
CA VAL A 381 5.67 -13.04 11.01
C VAL A 381 5.72 -11.52 10.95
N ASN A 382 5.51 -10.85 12.09
CA ASN A 382 5.68 -9.41 12.19
C ASN A 382 7.10 -8.99 11.74
N PRO A 383 7.26 -7.87 11.02
CA PRO A 383 8.56 -7.38 10.55
C PRO A 383 9.64 -7.31 11.63
N ILE A 384 9.29 -7.02 12.90
CA ILE A 384 10.21 -7.06 14.05
C ILE A 384 10.97 -8.40 14.14
N ALA A 385 10.28 -9.52 13.89
CA ALA A 385 10.88 -10.85 13.95
C ALA A 385 11.54 -11.25 12.62
N VAL A 386 10.93 -10.91 11.47
CA VAL A 386 11.49 -11.21 10.14
C VAL A 386 12.81 -10.46 9.88
N ASN A 387 12.92 -9.24 10.40
CA ASN A 387 14.12 -8.42 10.31
C ASN A 387 15.08 -8.64 11.49
N SER A 388 14.81 -9.63 12.36
CA SER A 388 15.74 -10.04 13.41
C SER A 388 16.79 -11.00 12.88
N LYS A 389 18.06 -10.79 13.26
CA LYS A 389 19.16 -11.69 12.91
C LYS A 389 19.09 -13.04 13.63
N TYR A 390 18.33 -13.12 14.71
CA TYR A 390 18.29 -14.26 15.62
C TYR A 390 17.16 -15.25 15.30
N CYS A 391 16.19 -14.86 14.48
CA CYS A 391 15.02 -15.67 14.14
C CYS A 391 14.97 -15.92 12.63
N ASN A 392 14.90 -17.19 12.22
CA ASN A 392 14.73 -17.54 10.81
C ASN A 392 13.28 -17.92 10.55
N VAL A 393 12.38 -16.93 10.69
CA VAL A 393 10.92 -17.11 10.73
C VAL A 393 10.41 -18.05 9.63
N PHE A 394 10.77 -17.81 8.36
CA PHE A 394 10.22 -18.57 7.24
C PHE A 394 10.77 -20.01 7.11
N THR A 395 11.98 -20.28 7.61
CA THR A 395 12.61 -21.62 7.50
C THR A 395 12.42 -22.46 8.76
N GLU A 396 12.23 -21.81 9.93
CA GLU A 396 12.06 -22.49 11.22
C GLU A 396 10.59 -22.68 11.60
N ASN A 397 9.65 -21.92 11.03
CA ASN A 397 8.24 -22.11 11.32
C ASN A 397 7.64 -23.36 10.66
N LYS A 398 6.60 -23.90 11.31
CA LYS A 398 5.73 -24.92 10.73
C LYS A 398 5.12 -24.37 9.44
N ARG A 399 5.19 -25.17 8.37
CA ARG A 399 4.71 -24.78 7.05
C ARG A 399 4.31 -25.98 6.22
N VAL A 400 3.56 -25.73 5.16
CA VAL A 400 3.19 -26.72 4.14
C VAL A 400 3.67 -26.21 2.79
N VAL A 401 4.39 -27.06 2.06
CA VAL A 401 4.95 -26.75 0.74
C VAL A 401 4.18 -27.54 -0.31
N CYS A 402 3.79 -26.87 -1.40
CA CYS A 402 3.19 -27.46 -2.58
C CYS A 402 3.89 -26.91 -3.82
N ILE A 403 4.18 -27.75 -4.82
CA ILE A 403 4.68 -27.28 -6.12
C ILE A 403 3.52 -27.26 -7.09
N ILE A 404 3.24 -26.10 -7.66
CA ILE A 404 2.23 -25.89 -8.69
C ILE A 404 2.95 -25.95 -10.05
N SER A 405 2.46 -26.80 -10.96
CA SER A 405 2.96 -26.86 -12.34
C SER A 405 2.07 -26.02 -13.24
N SER A 406 2.59 -24.89 -13.70
CA SER A 406 1.92 -23.96 -14.59
C SER A 406 2.46 -24.08 -16.01
N GLU A 407 1.59 -23.98 -17.00
CA GLU A 407 1.98 -23.97 -18.41
C GLU A 407 2.83 -22.73 -18.74
N GLU A 408 2.39 -21.56 -18.26
CA GLU A 408 3.03 -20.30 -18.63
C GLU A 408 4.18 -19.89 -17.70
N PHE A 409 4.19 -20.35 -16.45
CA PHE A 409 5.18 -19.96 -15.44
C PHE A 409 6.12 -21.09 -15.02
N GLY A 410 6.06 -22.26 -15.66
CA GLY A 410 6.81 -23.43 -15.21
C GLY A 410 6.38 -23.86 -13.81
N LYS A 411 7.34 -24.26 -12.97
CA LYS A 411 7.03 -24.64 -11.58
C LYS A 411 7.03 -23.42 -10.66
N MET A 412 6.06 -23.36 -9.77
CA MET A 412 6.01 -22.38 -8.69
C MET A 412 5.81 -23.10 -7.36
N ALA A 413 6.72 -22.87 -6.41
CA ALA A 413 6.58 -23.39 -5.07
C ALA A 413 5.68 -22.46 -4.24
N PHE A 414 4.56 -22.98 -3.77
CA PHE A 414 3.65 -22.31 -2.86
C PHE A 414 3.91 -22.82 -1.43
N VAL A 415 4.20 -21.89 -0.51
CA VAL A 415 4.55 -22.22 0.87
C VAL A 415 3.61 -21.48 1.82
N ALA A 416 2.72 -22.21 2.47
CA ALA A 416 1.87 -21.67 3.53
C ALA A 416 2.58 -21.83 4.88
N ILE A 417 2.88 -20.71 5.54
CA ILE A 417 3.67 -20.65 6.78
C ILE A 417 2.76 -20.18 7.93
N GLY A 418 2.69 -21.01 8.97
CA GLY A 418 2.00 -20.67 10.19
C GLY A 418 2.86 -19.82 11.12
N ALA A 419 2.25 -18.90 11.87
CA ALA A 419 2.95 -18.06 12.85
C ALA A 419 2.30 -18.18 14.25
N THR A 420 2.74 -17.33 15.18
CA THR A 420 2.17 -17.28 16.53
C THR A 420 0.64 -17.17 16.49
N MET A 421 -0.02 -17.90 17.39
CA MET A 421 -1.47 -18.06 17.48
C MET A 421 -2.16 -18.83 16.37
N VAL A 422 -1.50 -19.15 15.24
CA VAL A 422 -2.16 -19.81 14.09
C VAL A 422 -2.82 -21.12 14.50
N GLY A 423 -4.14 -21.21 14.30
CA GLY A 423 -4.93 -22.39 14.68
C GLY A 423 -4.65 -23.59 13.77
N SER A 424 -4.59 -23.36 12.45
CA SER A 424 -4.33 -24.40 11.45
C SER A 424 -4.00 -23.80 10.08
N ILE A 425 -3.38 -24.61 9.22
CA ILE A 425 -3.22 -24.36 7.78
C ILE A 425 -4.06 -25.42 7.09
N THR A 426 -5.10 -25.01 6.36
CA THR A 426 -6.03 -25.96 5.71
C THR A 426 -6.03 -25.72 4.21
N PHE A 427 -5.80 -26.77 3.43
CA PHE A 427 -5.99 -26.77 1.98
C PHE A 427 -7.35 -27.38 1.64
N THR A 428 -8.08 -26.75 0.74
CA THR A 428 -9.42 -27.20 0.32
C THR A 428 -9.38 -28.04 -0.97
N LYS A 429 -8.17 -28.31 -1.47
CA LYS A 429 -7.87 -28.92 -2.76
C LYS A 429 -6.94 -30.11 -2.59
N CYS A 430 -6.92 -31.00 -3.57
CA CYS A 430 -6.14 -32.22 -3.56
C CYS A 430 -4.99 -32.18 -4.58
N GLU A 431 -3.98 -33.03 -4.36
CA GLU A 431 -2.94 -33.27 -5.36
C GLU A 431 -3.57 -33.76 -6.67
N GLY A 432 -3.14 -33.18 -7.79
CA GLY A 432 -3.65 -33.47 -9.13
C GLY A 432 -4.81 -32.58 -9.59
N ASP A 433 -5.41 -31.78 -8.70
CA ASP A 433 -6.44 -30.82 -9.08
C ASP A 433 -5.87 -29.76 -10.04
N ILE A 434 -6.65 -29.42 -11.08
CA ILE A 434 -6.34 -28.36 -12.04
C ILE A 434 -7.16 -27.14 -11.67
N LEU A 435 -6.49 -26.03 -11.36
CA LEU A 435 -7.14 -24.79 -10.95
C LEU A 435 -6.72 -23.63 -11.83
N LYS A 436 -7.61 -22.64 -11.94
CA LYS A 436 -7.30 -21.36 -12.56
C LYS A 436 -6.70 -20.40 -11.54
N LYS A 437 -5.95 -19.40 -12.03
CA LYS A 437 -5.54 -18.26 -11.21
C LYS A 437 -6.76 -17.60 -10.56
N GLY A 438 -6.63 -17.20 -9.29
CA GLY A 438 -7.73 -16.66 -8.49
C GLY A 438 -8.63 -17.70 -7.82
N ASP A 439 -8.55 -18.99 -8.17
CA ASP A 439 -9.29 -20.03 -7.45
C ASP A 439 -8.79 -20.18 -6.00
N GLU A 440 -9.69 -20.45 -5.06
CA GLU A 440 -9.31 -20.70 -3.67
C GLU A 440 -8.48 -21.99 -3.55
N LEU A 441 -7.36 -21.89 -2.84
CA LEU A 441 -6.46 -23.03 -2.56
C LEU A 441 -6.57 -23.50 -1.09
N GLY A 442 -6.85 -22.58 -0.16
CA GLY A 442 -6.98 -22.90 1.26
C GLY A 442 -7.10 -21.67 2.14
N TYR A 443 -6.92 -21.86 3.45
CA TYR A 443 -7.04 -20.79 4.44
C TYR A 443 -6.22 -21.04 5.71
N PHE A 444 -5.99 -19.96 6.46
CA PHE A 444 -5.44 -19.98 7.81
C PHE A 444 -6.53 -19.76 8.84
N SER A 445 -6.63 -20.63 9.85
CA SER A 445 -7.39 -20.31 11.06
C SER A 445 -6.67 -19.24 11.90
N PHE A 446 -7.37 -18.64 12.86
CA PHE A 446 -6.91 -17.48 13.64
C PHE A 446 -5.44 -17.52 14.00
N GLY A 447 -4.72 -16.44 13.72
CA GLY A 447 -3.33 -16.20 14.11
C GLY A 447 -2.54 -15.49 13.02
N GLY A 448 -1.24 -15.33 13.23
CA GLY A 448 -0.36 -14.78 12.19
C GLY A 448 -0.10 -15.82 11.09
N SER A 449 -0.02 -15.36 9.85
CA SER A 449 0.20 -16.25 8.71
C SER A 449 0.97 -15.56 7.59
N THR A 450 1.63 -16.35 6.77
CA THR A 450 2.35 -15.86 5.59
C THR A 450 2.28 -16.89 4.48
N VAL A 451 2.09 -16.42 3.25
CA VAL A 451 2.30 -17.24 2.05
C VAL A 451 3.59 -16.78 1.40
N VAL A 452 4.43 -17.72 0.99
CA VAL A 452 5.62 -17.43 0.17
C VAL A 452 5.50 -18.19 -1.14
N CYS A 453 5.62 -17.48 -2.25
CA CYS A 453 5.71 -18.07 -3.59
C CYS A 453 7.16 -17.96 -4.07
N VAL A 454 7.73 -19.06 -4.55
CA VAL A 454 9.03 -19.09 -5.22
C VAL A 454 8.83 -19.53 -6.66
N PHE A 455 9.14 -18.67 -7.60
CA PHE A 455 9.08 -18.98 -9.03
C PHE A 455 10.39 -19.58 -9.49
N GLU A 456 10.37 -20.34 -10.59
CA GLU A 456 11.60 -20.71 -11.29
C GLU A 456 12.33 -19.45 -11.78
N LYS A 457 13.65 -19.58 -11.94
CA LYS A 457 14.47 -18.52 -12.53
C LYS A 457 13.89 -18.13 -13.90
N ASP A 458 13.76 -16.83 -14.12
CA ASP A 458 13.24 -16.25 -15.37
C ASP A 458 11.82 -16.72 -15.75
N ALA A 459 11.00 -17.17 -14.81
CA ALA A 459 9.60 -17.50 -15.06
C ALA A 459 8.67 -16.28 -15.10
N ILE A 460 8.94 -15.26 -14.27
CA ILE A 460 8.06 -14.10 -14.09
C ILE A 460 8.84 -12.79 -14.14
N ASP A 461 8.23 -11.76 -14.72
CA ASP A 461 8.58 -10.36 -14.57
C ASP A 461 7.57 -9.69 -13.65
N LEU A 462 7.99 -9.44 -12.40
CA LEU A 462 7.14 -8.89 -11.35
C LEU A 462 6.80 -7.42 -11.63
N ASP A 463 5.61 -7.00 -11.21
CA ASP A 463 5.19 -5.62 -11.39
C ASP A 463 6.16 -4.62 -10.72
N GLU A 464 6.59 -3.61 -11.49
CA GLU A 464 7.66 -2.67 -11.11
C GLU A 464 7.41 -1.97 -9.77
N ASP A 465 6.16 -1.60 -9.46
CA ASP A 465 5.82 -0.94 -8.21
C ASP A 465 6.04 -1.85 -6.98
N LEU A 466 5.80 -3.16 -7.12
CA LEU A 466 6.06 -4.12 -6.05
C LEU A 466 7.56 -4.25 -5.76
N LEU A 467 8.39 -4.27 -6.81
CA LEU A 467 9.85 -4.33 -6.67
C LEU A 467 10.41 -3.05 -6.04
N LEU A 468 10.01 -1.87 -6.56
CA LEU A 468 10.48 -0.58 -6.07
C LEU A 468 10.13 -0.33 -4.60
N ASN A 469 8.95 -0.78 -4.15
CA ASN A 469 8.57 -0.69 -2.75
C ASN A 469 9.40 -1.66 -1.89
N SER A 470 9.62 -2.88 -2.38
CA SER A 470 10.38 -3.91 -1.66
C SER A 470 11.86 -3.55 -1.47
N GLU A 471 12.49 -2.91 -2.46
CA GLU A 471 13.86 -2.37 -2.36
C GLU A 471 13.99 -1.30 -1.26
N LYS A 472 12.91 -0.55 -1.02
CA LYS A 472 12.81 0.44 0.07
C LYS A 472 12.42 -0.18 1.40
N SER A 473 12.31 -1.52 1.49
CA SER A 473 11.81 -2.22 2.69
C SER A 473 10.41 -1.75 3.10
N LEU A 474 9.58 -1.40 2.12
CA LEU A 474 8.21 -0.94 2.29
C LEU A 474 7.25 -2.00 1.75
N GLU A 475 6.41 -2.53 2.63
CA GLU A 475 5.40 -3.51 2.23
C GLU A 475 4.30 -2.85 1.40
N THR A 476 3.73 -3.60 0.46
CA THR A 476 2.63 -3.14 -0.39
C THR A 476 1.33 -3.84 -0.01
N LEU A 477 0.29 -3.11 0.40
CA LEU A 477 -1.03 -3.67 0.65
C LEU A 477 -1.67 -4.05 -0.69
N VAL A 478 -1.97 -5.33 -0.84
CA VAL A 478 -2.57 -5.93 -2.02
C VAL A 478 -3.79 -6.76 -1.63
N SER A 479 -4.66 -7.01 -2.61
CA SER A 479 -5.79 -7.91 -2.47
C SER A 479 -5.68 -9.07 -3.46
N VAL A 480 -6.34 -10.19 -3.13
CA VAL A 480 -6.50 -11.33 -4.05
C VAL A 480 -6.97 -10.84 -5.42
N GLY A 481 -6.36 -11.37 -6.48
CA GLY A 481 -6.73 -11.07 -7.86
C GLY A 481 -6.03 -9.87 -8.48
N MET A 482 -5.37 -9.00 -7.70
CA MET A 482 -4.54 -7.92 -8.28
C MET A 482 -3.38 -8.51 -9.11
N SER A 483 -2.95 -7.81 -10.17
CA SER A 483 -1.78 -8.23 -10.97
C SER A 483 -0.55 -8.44 -10.09
N LEU A 484 0.21 -9.51 -10.31
CA LEU A 484 1.49 -9.76 -9.64
C LEU A 484 2.67 -9.53 -10.58
N GLY A 485 2.50 -9.93 -11.84
CA GLY A 485 3.52 -9.87 -12.86
C GLY A 485 3.11 -10.67 -14.10
N ILE A 486 3.97 -10.62 -15.12
CA ILE A 486 3.74 -11.29 -16.40
C ILE A 486 4.75 -12.40 -16.62
N SER A 487 4.37 -13.44 -17.36
CA SER A 487 5.29 -14.51 -17.69
C SER A 487 6.39 -14.02 -18.66
N LYS A 488 7.62 -14.46 -18.40
CA LYS A 488 8.79 -14.23 -19.27
C LYS A 488 8.88 -15.22 -20.44
N THR A 489 8.10 -16.31 -20.43
CA THR A 489 8.04 -17.26 -21.54
C THR A 489 7.22 -16.72 -22.73
N MET A 490 6.55 -15.58 -22.54
CA MET A 490 5.86 -14.85 -23.61
C MET A 490 6.78 -14.51 -24.79
N SER A 491 6.37 -14.87 -26.00
CA SER A 491 7.01 -14.37 -27.22
C SER A 491 6.88 -12.84 -27.34
N LYS A 492 7.87 -12.17 -27.96
CA LYS A 492 7.87 -10.71 -28.14
C LYS A 492 6.64 -10.17 -28.89
N GLU A 493 6.00 -10.97 -29.74
CA GLU A 493 4.75 -10.62 -30.45
C GLU A 493 3.52 -10.66 -29.54
N GLN A 494 3.39 -11.68 -28.68
CA GLN A 494 2.29 -11.77 -27.72
C GLN A 494 2.43 -10.72 -26.61
N ALA A 495 3.66 -10.40 -26.20
CA ALA A 495 3.97 -9.33 -25.26
C ALA A 495 3.50 -7.93 -25.74
N ALA A 496 3.32 -7.72 -27.04
CA ALA A 496 2.81 -6.46 -27.58
C ALA A 496 1.28 -6.30 -27.42
N ASN A 497 0.54 -7.41 -27.45
CA ASN A 497 -0.93 -7.45 -27.25
C ASN A 497 -1.34 -7.57 -25.77
N THR A 498 -0.41 -7.96 -24.89
CA THR A 498 -0.62 -7.98 -23.43
C THR A 498 -0.01 -6.78 -22.70
N ARG A 499 0.66 -5.89 -23.45
CA ARG A 499 1.11 -4.60 -22.90
C ARG A 499 -0.09 -3.86 -22.34
N ARG A 500 0.07 -3.43 -21.08
CA ARG A 500 -0.77 -2.43 -20.44
C ARG A 500 -1.07 -1.30 -21.44
N PRO A 501 -2.23 -0.63 -21.39
CA PRO A 501 -2.30 0.70 -21.95
C PRO A 501 -1.06 1.44 -21.43
N GLY A 502 -0.22 1.88 -22.38
CA GLY A 502 0.86 2.78 -22.03
C GLY A 502 0.26 3.96 -21.30
N ARG A 503 1.11 4.78 -20.71
CA ARG A 503 0.80 6.03 -20.00
C ARG A 503 -0.03 7.07 -20.81
N ARG A 504 -0.69 6.69 -21.91
CA ARG A 504 -1.53 7.49 -22.80
C ARG A 504 -3.01 7.10 -22.84
N ASP A 505 -3.43 5.94 -22.32
CA ASP A 505 -4.84 5.52 -22.48
C ASP A 505 -5.64 5.44 -21.17
N SER A 506 -5.23 6.18 -20.12
CA SER A 506 -6.08 6.43 -18.95
C SER A 506 -7.02 7.63 -19.14
N VAL A 507 -7.37 7.96 -20.38
CA VAL A 507 -8.46 8.88 -20.71
C VAL A 507 -9.48 8.08 -21.52
N VAL A 508 -10.31 7.32 -20.83
CA VAL A 508 -11.58 6.88 -21.42
C VAL A 508 -12.58 7.99 -21.14
N GLY A 509 -13.01 8.67 -22.20
CA GLY A 509 -14.30 9.34 -22.20
C GLY A 509 -14.34 10.81 -22.60
N LEU A 510 -13.61 11.26 -23.62
CA LEU A 510 -14.06 12.39 -24.46
C LEU A 510 -13.61 12.13 -25.90
N ASP A 511 -14.58 11.90 -26.79
CA ASP A 511 -14.36 11.75 -28.22
C ASP A 511 -13.61 12.98 -28.78
N ASN A 512 -12.45 12.72 -29.39
CA ASN A 512 -11.52 13.72 -29.92
C ASN A 512 -12.08 14.59 -31.09
N GLU A 513 -13.32 14.41 -31.52
CA GLU A 513 -13.94 15.26 -32.54
C GLU A 513 -14.50 16.58 -31.97
N VAL A 514 -14.81 16.65 -30.68
CA VAL A 514 -15.34 17.88 -30.05
C VAL A 514 -14.21 18.86 -29.73
N ALA A 515 -13.06 18.36 -29.26
CA ALA A 515 -11.90 19.18 -28.91
C ALA A 515 -11.23 19.83 -30.14
N GLU A 516 -11.21 19.18 -31.30
CA GLU A 516 -10.66 19.76 -32.52
C GLU A 516 -11.55 20.86 -33.13
N ARG A 517 -12.87 20.85 -32.86
CA ARG A 517 -13.79 21.89 -33.31
C ARG A 517 -13.66 23.19 -32.51
N GLU A 518 -13.38 23.12 -31.21
CA GLU A 518 -13.22 24.33 -30.39
C GLU A 518 -11.87 25.03 -30.61
N ILE A 519 -10.80 24.28 -30.89
CA ILE A 519 -9.46 24.88 -31.13
C ILE A 519 -9.43 25.69 -32.45
N ARG A 520 -10.25 25.34 -33.45
CA ARG A 520 -10.36 26.11 -34.70
C ARG A 520 -11.27 27.35 -34.61
N ALA A 521 -12.12 27.46 -33.59
CA ALA A 521 -13.02 28.61 -33.44
C ALA A 521 -12.33 29.81 -32.77
N THR A 522 -11.29 29.59 -31.96
CA THR A 522 -10.66 30.65 -31.14
C THR A 522 -9.49 31.37 -31.82
N THR A 523 -9.06 30.94 -33.02
CA THR A 523 -7.96 31.58 -33.78
C THR A 523 -8.43 32.47 -34.93
N SER A 524 -9.69 32.95 -34.90
CA SER A 524 -10.21 33.86 -35.93
C SER A 524 -11.25 34.84 -35.37
N ALA A 525 -10.80 35.75 -34.50
CA ALA A 525 -11.51 37.03 -34.30
C ALA A 525 -10.47 38.11 -34.00
N ASN A 526 -9.93 38.68 -35.08
CA ASN A 526 -9.16 39.91 -35.05
C ASN A 526 -10.00 41.05 -34.46
N VAL A 527 -9.32 41.82 -33.61
CA VAL A 527 -9.60 43.19 -33.21
C VAL A 527 -10.37 43.97 -34.28
N ILE A 528 -11.61 44.36 -33.98
CA ILE A 528 -12.24 45.57 -34.54
C ILE A 528 -12.86 46.35 -33.40
N ASN A 529 -12.20 47.44 -33.03
CA ASN A 529 -12.75 48.56 -32.28
C ASN A 529 -14.08 49.02 -32.88
N ARG A 530 -15.20 48.88 -32.16
CA ARG A 530 -16.37 49.77 -32.30
C ARG A 530 -17.08 49.99 -30.96
N GLN A 531 -16.95 51.22 -30.51
CA GLN A 531 -17.78 51.96 -29.57
C GLN A 531 -19.27 51.81 -29.90
N ILE A 532 -20.10 51.35 -28.95
CA ILE A 532 -21.58 51.47 -29.01
C ILE A 532 -22.12 51.75 -27.60
N ASP A 533 -22.95 52.79 -27.55
CA ASP A 533 -23.59 53.43 -26.40
C ASP A 533 -24.54 52.52 -25.59
N LEU A 534 -24.59 52.77 -24.29
CA LEU A 534 -25.63 52.30 -23.37
C LEU A 534 -26.94 53.09 -23.58
N PRO A 535 -28.11 52.44 -23.70
CA PRO A 535 -29.37 53.09 -23.39
C PRO A 535 -29.61 53.03 -21.88
N LYS A 536 -29.92 54.19 -21.32
CA LYS A 536 -30.58 54.34 -20.01
C LYS A 536 -31.99 53.75 -20.10
N GLU A 537 -32.35 52.90 -19.14
CA GLU A 537 -33.34 53.18 -18.08
C GLU A 537 -33.25 52.11 -16.99
#